data_AF-A0A533XDC2-F1
#
_entry.id   AF-A0A533XDC2-F1
#
_cell.length_a   1.000
_cell.length_b   1.000
_cell.length_c   1.000
_cell.angle_alpha   90.00
_cell.angle_beta   90.00
_cell.angle_gamma   90.00
#
_symmetry.space_group_name_H-M   'P 1'
#
loop_
_entity.id
_entity.type
_entity.pdbx_description
1 polymer ?
#
loop_
_entity_poly.entity_id
_entity_poly.type
_entity_poly.pdbx_seq_one_letter_code
_entity_poly.pdbx_strand_id
1 'polypeptide(L)'
;MYRTRVILLSALMLLTRPIFSFTAEPLTIGKLLADPQSYHLRVITLQGTVHQVQLLADAPESRLQLDFQCSFVHPPYTFVLADETGFLQVSVSAKPPCVSKMSPVEPPDVGEDDKVLVDVQITVARRYSEGVDRSTVQALAVGIKRQAD
;
A
#
# COMPACT_ATOMS: atom_id res chain seq x y z
N MET A 1 0.69 -55.95 19.77
CA MET A 1 0.20 -54.71 20.45
C MET A 1 1.26 -53.59 20.62
N TYR A 2 2.47 -53.69 20.03
CA TYR A 2 3.49 -52.62 20.14
C TYR A 2 3.62 -51.71 18.90
N ARG A 3 3.25 -52.20 17.71
CA ARG A 3 3.34 -51.43 16.45
C ARG A 3 2.33 -50.29 16.35
N THR A 4 1.15 -50.44 16.95
CA THR A 4 0.10 -49.41 16.92
C THR A 4 0.40 -48.21 17.83
N ARG A 5 1.20 -48.39 18.89
CA ARG A 5 1.57 -47.30 19.81
C ARG A 5 2.62 -46.35 19.22
N VAL A 6 3.55 -46.86 18.42
CA VAL A 6 4.63 -46.05 17.82
C VAL A 6 4.08 -45.13 16.72
N ILE A 7 3.06 -45.59 15.97
CA ILE A 7 2.41 -44.81 14.91
C ILE A 7 1.60 -43.65 15.51
N LEU A 8 0.95 -43.87 16.66
CA LEU A 8 0.18 -42.83 17.35
C LEU A 8 1.06 -41.70 17.92
N LEU A 9 2.26 -42.03 18.40
CA LEU A 9 3.22 -41.05 18.93
C LEU A 9 3.89 -40.21 17.84
N SER A 10 4.07 -40.76 16.64
CA SER A 10 4.63 -40.03 15.50
C SER A 10 3.62 -39.12 14.81
N ALA A 11 2.33 -39.48 14.85
CA ALA A 11 1.25 -38.59 14.37
C ALA A 11 1.04 -37.35 15.26
N LEU A 12 1.29 -37.47 16.57
CA LEU A 12 1.01 -36.39 17.53
C LEU A 12 2.06 -35.25 17.49
N MET A 13 3.28 -35.52 17.02
CA MET A 13 4.34 -34.52 16.83
C MET A 13 4.18 -33.68 15.55
N LEU A 14 3.28 -34.06 14.63
CA LEU A 14 3.00 -33.30 13.40
C LEU A 14 1.95 -32.19 13.59
N LEU A 15 1.28 -32.14 14.74
CA LEU A 15 0.21 -31.18 15.03
C LEU A 15 0.66 -29.95 15.81
N THR A 16 1.90 -29.92 16.30
CA THR A 16 2.46 -28.76 17.02
C THR A 16 3.29 -27.88 16.09
N ARG A 17 2.69 -27.41 14.99
CA ARG A 17 3.22 -26.21 14.32
C ARG A 17 2.69 -25.00 15.09
N PRO A 18 3.54 -24.23 15.79
CA PRO A 18 3.09 -22.98 16.36
C PRO A 18 2.80 -22.03 15.19
N ILE A 19 1.51 -21.80 14.93
CA ILE A 19 1.05 -20.76 14.02
C ILE A 19 1.20 -19.44 14.79
N PHE A 20 2.43 -18.95 14.92
CA PHE A 20 2.67 -17.56 15.29
C PHE A 20 2.45 -16.72 14.04
N SER A 21 1.19 -16.56 13.66
CA SER A 21 0.79 -15.47 12.78
C SER A 21 0.78 -14.20 13.63
N PHE A 22 1.93 -13.52 13.72
CA PHE A 22 1.94 -12.12 14.12
C PHE A 22 1.27 -11.33 13.01
N THR A 23 -0.06 -11.24 13.05
CA THR A 23 -0.75 -10.14 12.36
C THR A 23 -0.43 -8.92 13.21
N ALA A 24 0.57 -8.15 12.78
CA ALA A 24 0.81 -6.86 13.40
C ALA A 24 -0.46 -6.04 13.17
N GLU A 25 -1.07 -5.55 14.26
CA GLU A 25 -2.28 -4.75 14.17
C GLU A 25 -2.04 -3.53 13.27
N PRO A 26 -3.00 -3.14 12.42
CA PRO A 26 -2.88 -1.94 11.61
C PRO A 26 -2.61 -0.71 12.48
N LEU A 27 -1.64 0.10 12.06
CA LEU A 27 -1.34 1.38 12.69
C LEU A 27 -2.44 2.38 12.32
N THR A 28 -2.86 3.21 13.28
CA THR A 28 -3.79 4.31 12.99
C THR A 28 -3.06 5.50 12.36
N ILE A 29 -3.77 6.23 11.51
CA ILE A 29 -3.24 7.42 10.82
C ILE A 29 -2.85 8.50 11.83
N GLY A 30 -3.66 8.73 12.85
CA GLY A 30 -3.38 9.69 13.92
C GLY A 30 -2.09 9.36 14.68
N LYS A 31 -1.80 8.08 14.91
CA LYS A 31 -0.55 7.65 15.58
C LYS A 31 0.66 7.84 14.67
N LEU A 32 0.53 7.61 13.37
CA LEU A 32 1.56 7.94 12.39
C LEU A 32 1.84 9.46 12.37
N LEU A 33 0.79 10.28 12.30
CA LEU A 33 0.91 11.73 12.18
C LEU A 33 1.40 12.41 13.47
N ALA A 34 1.14 11.82 14.64
CA ALA A 34 1.63 12.32 15.92
C ALA A 34 3.17 12.20 16.07
N ASP A 35 3.79 11.17 15.50
CA ASP A 35 5.24 11.01 15.48
C ASP A 35 5.73 10.38 14.15
N PRO A 36 5.75 11.16 13.05
CA PRO A 36 6.06 10.60 11.74
C PRO A 36 7.50 10.10 11.61
N GLN A 37 8.42 10.71 12.35
CA GLN A 37 9.86 10.43 12.24
C GLN A 37 10.20 9.01 12.69
N SER A 38 9.48 8.48 13.69
CA SER A 38 9.62 7.09 14.13
C SER A 38 9.29 6.06 13.05
N TYR A 39 8.58 6.46 12.00
CA TYR A 39 8.18 5.60 10.88
C TYR A 39 8.95 5.91 9.58
N HIS A 40 9.91 6.84 9.59
CA HIS A 40 10.68 7.17 8.40
C HIS A 40 11.38 5.94 7.81
N LEU A 41 11.19 5.70 6.52
CA LEU A 41 11.67 4.56 5.73
C LEU A 41 11.17 3.19 6.20
N ARG A 42 10.10 3.14 7.01
CA ARG A 42 9.46 1.89 7.42
C ARG A 42 8.26 1.59 6.55
N VAL A 43 8.02 0.30 6.36
CA VAL A 43 6.74 -0.21 5.85
C VAL A 43 5.83 -0.47 7.04
N ILE A 44 4.64 0.10 7.00
CA ILE A 44 3.59 -0.09 8.02
C ILE A 44 2.28 -0.46 7.33
N THR A 45 1.43 -1.20 8.02
CA THR A 45 0.07 -1.49 7.56
C THR A 45 -0.88 -0.45 8.14
N LEU A 46 -1.68 0.18 7.29
CA LEU A 46 -2.78 1.06 7.66
C LEU A 46 -4.10 0.41 7.25
N GLN A 47 -5.17 0.70 7.98
CA GLN A 47 -6.54 0.30 7.64
C GLN A 47 -7.40 1.56 7.50
N GLY A 48 -8.24 1.60 6.49
CA GLY A 48 -9.16 2.73 6.33
C GLY A 48 -10.09 2.59 5.14
N THR A 49 -10.85 3.65 4.91
CA THR A 49 -11.77 3.80 3.78
C THR A 49 -11.10 4.68 2.71
N VAL A 50 -11.21 4.28 1.46
CA VAL A 50 -10.65 4.99 0.31
C VAL A 50 -11.57 6.12 -0.11
N HIS A 51 -10.99 7.30 -0.33
CA HIS A 51 -11.65 8.49 -0.86
C HIS A 51 -10.79 9.18 -1.92
N GLN A 52 -11.40 9.99 -2.77
CA GLN A 52 -10.71 10.91 -3.70
C GLN A 52 -9.67 10.19 -4.57
N VAL A 53 -10.06 9.10 -5.22
CA VAL A 53 -9.19 8.37 -6.13
C VAL A 53 -8.91 9.21 -7.38
N GLN A 54 -7.63 9.48 -7.64
CA GLN A 54 -7.18 10.31 -8.75
C GLN A 54 -6.05 9.64 -9.51
N LEU A 55 -6.28 9.36 -10.80
CA LEU A 55 -5.23 8.97 -11.73
C LEU A 55 -4.25 10.12 -11.91
N LEU A 56 -2.95 9.85 -11.72
CA LEU A 56 -1.90 10.79 -12.07
C LEU A 56 -1.60 10.59 -13.55
N ALA A 57 -2.21 11.43 -14.39
CA ALA A 57 -1.91 11.41 -15.81
C ALA A 57 -0.44 11.82 -16.02
N ASP A 58 0.29 11.05 -16.84
CA ASP A 58 1.51 11.57 -17.47
C ASP A 58 1.08 12.81 -18.27
N ALA A 59 1.71 13.97 -18.00
CA ALA A 59 1.36 15.21 -18.66
C ALA A 59 1.32 15.00 -20.19
N PRO A 60 0.35 15.58 -20.91
CA PRO A 60 0.35 15.50 -22.36
C PRO A 60 1.52 16.34 -22.88
N GLU A 61 2.68 15.71 -23.06
CA GLU A 61 3.76 16.35 -23.78
C GLU A 61 3.29 16.56 -25.22
N SER A 62 2.97 17.82 -25.51
CA SER A 62 2.76 18.33 -26.86
C SER A 62 3.85 17.80 -27.80
N ARG A 63 3.42 17.41 -29.00
CA ARG A 63 4.19 17.11 -30.23
C ARG A 63 4.30 15.62 -30.52
N LEU A 64 3.58 15.20 -31.58
CA LEU A 64 3.92 14.09 -32.49
C LEU A 64 4.74 12.98 -31.83
N GLN A 65 4.11 12.21 -30.94
CA GLN A 65 4.78 11.12 -30.26
C GLN A 65 4.64 9.86 -31.10
N LEU A 66 5.77 9.36 -31.61
CA LEU A 66 5.83 8.05 -32.23
C LEU A 66 5.37 6.98 -31.23
N ASP A 67 4.74 5.92 -31.74
CA ASP A 67 4.19 4.75 -31.01
C ASP A 67 5.18 3.97 -30.12
N PHE A 68 6.41 4.45 -29.94
CA PHE A 68 7.48 3.81 -29.19
C PHE A 68 7.59 4.26 -27.73
N GLN A 69 6.75 5.20 -27.26
CA GLN A 69 6.76 5.59 -25.84
C GLN A 69 6.05 4.54 -24.99
N CYS A 70 6.77 3.97 -24.01
CA CYS A 70 6.16 3.10 -22.99
C CYS A 70 5.14 3.90 -22.18
N SER A 71 3.89 3.44 -22.20
CA SER A 71 2.87 3.81 -21.22
C SER A 71 2.57 2.61 -20.33
N PHE A 72 2.47 2.82 -19.03
CA PHE A 72 2.12 1.75 -18.10
C PHE A 72 0.64 1.43 -18.20
N VAL A 73 0.28 0.14 -18.32
CA VAL A 73 -1.12 -0.32 -18.31
C VAL A 73 -1.82 0.12 -17.02
N HIS A 74 -1.07 0.05 -15.91
CA HIS A 74 -1.48 0.54 -14.61
C HIS A 74 -0.78 1.87 -14.33
N PRO A 75 -1.40 3.01 -14.66
CA PRO A 75 -0.82 4.32 -14.40
C PRO A 75 -0.67 4.57 -12.90
N PRO A 76 0.22 5.48 -12.50
CA PRO A 76 0.30 5.89 -11.11
C PRO A 76 -0.99 6.62 -10.72
N TYR A 77 -1.39 6.49 -9.47
CA TYR A 77 -2.58 7.16 -8.93
C TYR A 77 -2.40 7.50 -7.46
N THR A 78 -3.25 8.38 -6.95
CA THR A 78 -3.33 8.73 -5.53
C THR A 78 -4.74 8.52 -5.02
N PHE A 79 -4.87 8.30 -3.73
CA PHE A 79 -6.14 8.34 -3.03
C PHE A 79 -5.92 8.81 -1.60
N VAL A 80 -6.99 9.24 -0.94
CA VAL A 80 -7.00 9.56 0.48
C VAL A 80 -7.51 8.35 1.25
N LEU A 81 -6.70 7.85 2.18
CA LEU A 81 -7.13 6.85 3.15
C LEU A 81 -7.64 7.58 4.40
N ALA A 82 -8.86 7.25 4.84
CA ALA A 82 -9.45 7.77 6.06
C ALA A 82 -9.66 6.66 7.09
N ASP A 83 -9.30 6.93 8.34
CA ASP A 83 -9.70 6.14 9.50
C ASP A 83 -10.37 7.06 10.54
N GLU A 84 -10.74 6.50 11.69
CA GLU A 84 -11.38 7.26 12.78
C GLU A 84 -10.48 8.37 13.38
N THR A 85 -9.19 8.37 13.03
CA THR A 85 -8.16 9.22 13.63
C THR A 85 -7.58 10.26 12.68
N GLY A 86 -7.84 10.16 11.37
CA GLY A 86 -7.42 11.16 10.40
C GLY A 86 -7.43 10.70 8.95
N PHE A 87 -6.75 11.49 8.12
CA PHE A 87 -6.65 11.29 6.68
C PHE A 87 -5.19 11.26 6.25
N LEU A 88 -4.87 10.41 5.28
CA LEU A 88 -3.53 10.31 4.69
C LEU A 88 -3.64 10.13 3.19
N GLN A 89 -2.97 11.00 2.42
CA GLN A 89 -2.82 10.80 0.99
C GLN A 89 -1.80 9.69 0.74
N VAL A 90 -2.22 8.66 0.01
CA VAL A 90 -1.41 7.51 -0.39
C VAL A 90 -1.18 7.58 -1.89
N SER A 91 0.07 7.45 -2.31
CA SER A 91 0.47 7.33 -3.71
C SER A 91 0.68 5.87 -4.08
N VAL A 92 0.32 5.50 -5.31
CA VAL A 92 0.56 4.19 -5.89
C VAL A 92 1.39 4.37 -7.15
N SER A 93 2.54 3.68 -7.21
CA SER A 93 3.41 3.69 -8.37
C SER A 93 2.75 3.01 -9.56
N ALA A 94 3.15 3.43 -10.76
CA ALA A 94 2.84 2.72 -11.98
C ALA A 94 3.36 1.27 -11.91
N LYS A 95 2.59 0.30 -12.42
CA LYS A 95 2.98 -1.11 -12.45
C LYS A 95 3.26 -1.56 -13.88
N PRO A 96 4.27 -2.41 -14.11
CA PRO A 96 4.47 -3.06 -15.41
C PRO A 96 3.24 -3.93 -15.77
N PRO A 97 2.99 -4.21 -17.06
CA PRO A 97 3.88 -4.01 -18.19
C PRO A 97 3.82 -2.60 -18.82
N CYS A 98 4.90 -2.25 -19.52
CA CYS A 98 4.92 -1.17 -20.51
C CYS A 98 4.17 -1.62 -21.77
N VAL A 99 3.19 -0.85 -22.22
CA VAL A 99 2.43 -1.08 -23.45
C VAL A 99 2.47 0.16 -24.35
N SER A 100 2.05 0.01 -25.61
CA SER A 100 1.87 1.18 -26.49
C SER A 100 0.73 2.06 -25.97
N LYS A 101 0.76 3.36 -26.30
CA LYS A 101 -0.23 4.36 -25.86
C LYS A 101 -1.67 4.08 -26.29
N MET A 102 -1.87 3.20 -27.26
CA MET A 102 -3.19 2.81 -27.73
C MET A 102 -3.83 1.70 -26.88
N SER A 103 -3.07 1.11 -25.97
CA SER A 103 -3.60 0.09 -25.06
C SER A 103 -4.55 0.71 -24.03
N PRO A 104 -5.65 0.01 -23.69
CA PRO A 104 -6.55 0.45 -22.63
C PRO A 104 -5.81 0.61 -21.31
N VAL A 105 -6.07 1.73 -20.62
CA VAL A 105 -5.64 1.96 -19.25
C VAL A 105 -6.48 1.11 -18.32
N GLU A 106 -5.83 0.34 -17.45
CA GLU A 106 -6.54 -0.39 -16.40
C GLU A 106 -6.96 0.54 -15.26
N PRO A 107 -8.14 0.31 -14.67
CA PRO A 107 -8.62 1.11 -13.55
C PRO A 107 -7.73 0.90 -12.30
N PRO A 108 -7.76 1.84 -11.35
CA PRO A 108 -7.12 1.66 -10.05
C PRO A 108 -7.58 0.38 -9.33
N ASP A 109 -6.72 -0.17 -8.47
CA ASP A 109 -7.02 -1.40 -7.72
C ASP A 109 -8.12 -1.21 -6.65
N VAL A 110 -8.45 0.05 -6.36
CA VAL A 110 -9.39 0.53 -5.34
C VAL A 110 -10.39 1.53 -5.94
N GLY A 111 -11.61 1.49 -5.45
CA GLY A 111 -12.67 2.46 -5.74
C GLY A 111 -12.98 3.37 -4.55
N GLU A 112 -13.86 4.34 -4.77
CA GLU A 112 -14.44 5.13 -3.68
C GLU A 112 -15.16 4.23 -2.68
N ASP A 113 -15.03 4.56 -1.39
CA ASP A 113 -15.65 3.89 -0.25
C ASP A 113 -15.16 2.45 0.01
N ASP A 114 -14.16 1.97 -0.73
CA ASP A 114 -13.52 0.68 -0.46
C ASP A 114 -12.85 0.67 0.91
N LYS A 115 -13.11 -0.37 1.70
CA LYS A 115 -12.37 -0.65 2.94
C LYS A 115 -11.14 -1.48 2.63
N VAL A 116 -9.97 -0.95 2.95
CA VAL A 116 -8.69 -1.56 2.56
C VAL A 116 -7.71 -1.65 3.72
N LEU A 117 -6.88 -2.69 3.66
CA LEU A 117 -5.60 -2.77 4.34
C LEU A 117 -4.51 -2.41 3.34
N VAL A 118 -3.71 -1.39 3.64
CA VAL A 118 -2.63 -0.93 2.78
C VAL A 118 -1.30 -0.95 3.51
N ASP A 119 -0.32 -1.64 2.92
CA ASP A 119 1.07 -1.58 3.34
C ASP A 119 1.71 -0.37 2.66
N VAL A 120 2.16 0.62 3.44
CA VAL A 120 2.76 1.85 2.93
C VAL A 120 4.19 2.00 3.43
N GLN A 121 5.09 2.39 2.52
CA GLN A 121 6.40 2.90 2.87
C GLN A 121 6.29 4.39 3.19
N ILE A 122 6.66 4.76 4.42
CA ILE A 122 6.62 6.14 4.89
C ILE A 122 7.94 6.83 4.60
N THR A 123 7.87 7.98 3.93
CA THR A 123 8.99 8.91 3.81
C THR A 123 8.60 10.22 4.48
N VAL A 124 9.52 10.82 5.23
CA VAL A 124 9.29 12.08 5.93
C VAL A 124 10.38 13.03 5.46
N ALA A 125 9.97 14.04 4.69
CA ALA A 125 10.87 15.09 4.27
C ALA A 125 10.74 16.26 5.23
N ARG A 126 11.88 16.85 5.61
CA ARG A 126 11.90 18.15 6.29
C ARG A 126 12.23 19.22 5.26
N ARG A 127 11.38 20.24 5.19
CA ARG A 127 11.63 21.43 4.39
C ARG A 127 11.70 22.60 5.34
N TYR A 128 12.88 23.21 5.41
CA TYR A 128 13.05 24.49 6.07
C TYR A 128 12.72 25.60 5.08
N SER A 129 11.63 26.33 5.30
CA SER A 129 11.23 27.47 4.48
C SER A 129 10.79 28.61 5.39
N GLU A 130 11.29 29.81 5.15
CA GLU A 130 10.91 31.03 5.88
C GLU A 130 11.09 30.94 7.42
N GLY A 131 12.12 30.22 7.88
CA GLY A 131 12.39 30.05 9.31
C GLY A 131 11.48 29.03 10.02
N VAL A 132 10.59 28.37 9.28
CA VAL A 132 9.70 27.33 9.80
C VAL A 132 10.20 25.95 9.32
N ASP A 133 10.43 25.04 10.26
CA ASP A 133 10.67 23.62 9.96
C ASP A 133 9.32 22.94 9.69
N ARG A 134 9.07 22.57 8.43
CA ARG A 134 7.86 21.82 8.03
C ARG A 134 8.25 20.38 7.71
N SER A 135 7.65 19.44 8.42
CA SER A 135 7.70 18.03 8.06
C SER A 135 6.54 17.69 7.12
N THR A 136 6.82 16.97 6.04
CA THR A 136 5.80 16.41 5.14
C THR A 136 5.90 14.90 5.15
N VAL A 137 4.79 14.23 5.40
CA VAL A 137 4.68 12.77 5.34
C VAL A 137 4.26 12.37 3.92
N GLN A 138 5.00 11.45 3.33
CA GLN A 138 4.70 10.83 2.05
C GLN A 138 4.47 9.34 2.29
N ALA A 139 3.34 8.81 1.83
CA ALA A 139 3.01 7.40 1.93
C ALA A 139 2.94 6.78 0.54
N LEU A 140 3.82 5.81 0.27
CA LEU A 140 3.85 5.07 -0.98
C LEU A 140 3.32 3.65 -0.75
N ALA A 141 2.25 3.27 -1.44
CA ALA A 141 1.70 1.92 -1.35
C ALA A 141 2.68 0.88 -1.89
N VAL A 142 2.90 -0.17 -1.10
CA VAL A 142 3.70 -1.36 -1.45
C VAL A 142 2.78 -2.55 -1.68
N GLY A 143 1.63 -2.60 -1.00
CA GLY A 143 0.60 -3.61 -1.20
C GLY A 143 -0.77 -3.11 -0.74
N ILE A 144 -1.83 -3.50 -1.44
CA ILE A 144 -3.21 -3.14 -1.11
C ILE A 144 -4.03 -4.43 -1.07
N LYS A 145 -4.83 -4.60 -0.03
CA LYS A 145 -5.78 -5.70 0.14
C LYS A 145 -7.16 -5.12 0.44
N ARG A 146 -8.11 -5.33 -0.46
CA ARG A 146 -9.53 -5.05 -0.17
C ARG A 146 -10.02 -6.00 0.90
N GLN A 147 -10.71 -5.44 1.90
CA GLN A 147 -11.38 -6.24 2.89
C GLN A 147 -12.70 -6.72 2.27
N ALA A 148 -12.90 -8.04 2.22
CA ALA A 148 -14.19 -8.59 1.82
C ALA A 148 -15.23 -8.25 2.91
N ASP A 149 -16.45 -7.91 2.48
CA ASP A 149 -17.60 -7.67 3.34
C ASP A 149 -17.97 -8.91 4.18
#